data_AF-A0A8T6ZVZ9-F1
#
_entry.id   AF-A0A8T6ZVZ9-F1
#
_cell.length_a   1.000
_cell.length_b   1.000
_cell.length_c   1.000
_cell.angle_alpha   90.00
_cell.angle_beta   90.00
_cell.angle_gamma   90.00
#
_symmetry.space_group_name_H-M   'P 1'
#
loop_
_entity.id
_entity.type
_entity.pdbx_description
1 polymer ?
#
loop_
_entity_poly.entity_id
_entity_poly.type
_entity_poly.pdbx_seq_one_letter_code
_entity_poly.pdbx_strand_id
1 'polypeptide(L)'
;MNSEPDTAQASACVPSLERLLDLTDVVQEAISAGDWQNAAVAEAERRAMLEAYIEQERGKNGDLAQLSDELAGLQSRSHRLIGELSHHRRRLEHKACELGRGRRAVSAYMDLDEHTAGS
;
A
#
# COMPACT_ATOMS: atom_id res chain seq x y z
N MET A 1 -15.17 -13.35 -43.77
CA MET A 1 -14.14 -12.28 -43.76
C MET A 1 -14.07 -11.77 -42.34
N ASN A 2 -12.91 -11.95 -41.72
CA ASN A 2 -12.67 -11.68 -40.31
C ASN A 2 -12.64 -10.17 -40.07
N SER A 3 -13.38 -9.69 -39.08
CA SER A 3 -13.25 -8.33 -38.58
C SER A 3 -13.38 -8.37 -37.07
N GLU A 4 -12.23 -8.46 -36.42
CA GLU A 4 -11.86 -7.90 -35.12
C GLU A 4 -10.35 -8.16 -34.97
N PRO A 5 -9.57 -7.26 -34.34
CA PRO A 5 -9.96 -6.58 -33.11
C PRO A 5 -9.82 -5.06 -33.13
N ASP A 6 -10.80 -4.42 -32.51
CA ASP A 6 -10.73 -3.05 -32.01
C ASP A 6 -9.53 -2.97 -31.05
N THR A 7 -8.50 -2.28 -31.51
CA THR A 7 -7.26 -2.06 -30.78
C THR A 7 -7.57 -0.96 -29.78
N ALA A 8 -8.18 -1.33 -28.66
CA ALA A 8 -8.15 -0.52 -27.45
C ALA A 8 -6.67 -0.30 -27.12
N GLN A 9 -6.15 0.82 -27.61
CA GLN A 9 -4.85 1.36 -27.28
C GLN A 9 -4.83 1.49 -25.76
N ALA A 10 -4.25 0.49 -25.11
CA ALA A 10 -3.60 0.68 -23.84
C ALA A 10 -2.67 1.88 -24.06
N SER A 11 -3.04 3.06 -23.54
CA SER A 11 -2.09 4.14 -23.35
C SER A 11 -0.94 3.53 -22.55
N ALA A 12 0.11 3.12 -23.26
CA ALA A 12 1.37 2.74 -22.68
C ALA A 12 1.91 4.02 -22.05
N CYS A 13 1.52 4.25 -20.79
CA CYS A 13 1.93 5.40 -20.01
C CYS A 13 3.45 5.31 -19.92
N VAL A 14 4.13 6.23 -20.57
CA VAL A 14 5.59 6.31 -20.52
C VAL A 14 5.98 6.41 -19.04
N PRO A 15 6.82 5.51 -18.52
CA PRO A 15 7.20 5.55 -17.12
C PRO A 15 7.96 6.87 -16.87
N SER A 16 7.42 7.69 -15.98
CA SER A 16 7.97 9.00 -15.62
C SER A 16 8.05 9.14 -14.10
N LEU A 17 9.01 9.94 -13.64
CA LEU A 17 9.16 10.22 -12.22
C LEU A 17 7.93 10.93 -11.64
N GLU A 18 7.36 11.89 -12.37
CA GLU A 18 6.15 12.61 -11.93
C GLU A 18 5.01 11.64 -11.60
N ARG A 19 4.80 10.65 -12.48
CA ARG A 19 3.77 9.64 -12.27
C ARG A 19 4.07 8.72 -11.07
N LEU A 20 5.34 8.42 -10.82
CA LEU A 20 5.77 7.69 -9.63
C LEU A 20 5.53 8.48 -8.33
N LEU A 21 5.74 9.79 -8.36
CA LEU A 21 5.44 10.66 -7.23
C LEU A 21 3.94 10.75 -6.98
N ASP A 22 3.12 10.90 -8.02
CA ASP A 22 1.66 10.85 -7.90
C ASP A 22 1.18 9.54 -7.26
N LEU A 23 1.68 8.40 -7.74
CA LEU A 23 1.35 7.09 -7.18
C LEU A 23 1.82 6.95 -5.72
N THR A 24 2.94 7.58 -5.36
CA THR A 24 3.44 7.61 -3.98
C THR A 24 2.48 8.37 -3.08
N ASP A 25 1.95 9.51 -3.55
CA ASP A 25 1.01 10.34 -2.81
C ASP A 25 -0.35 9.62 -2.68
N VAL A 26 -0.82 8.94 -3.73
CA VAL A 26 -2.04 8.09 -3.69
C VAL A 26 -1.92 6.94 -2.68
N VAL A 27 -0.77 6.26 -2.64
CA VAL A 27 -0.51 5.21 -1.64
C VAL A 27 -0.56 5.79 -0.23
N GLN A 28 0.01 6.97 -0.02
CA GLN A 28 0.00 7.64 1.28
C GLN A 28 -1.42 8.01 1.74
N GLU A 29 -2.22 8.57 0.84
CA GLU A 29 -3.62 8.91 1.12
C GLU A 29 -4.44 7.66 1.49
N ALA A 30 -4.29 6.56 0.73
CA ALA A 30 -4.98 5.31 1.01
C ALA A 30 -4.60 4.70 2.37
N ILE A 31 -3.30 4.72 2.71
CA ILE A 31 -2.81 4.26 4.04
C ILE A 31 -3.38 5.14 5.16
N SER A 32 -3.36 6.46 4.97
CA SER A 32 -3.87 7.43 5.94
C SER A 32 -5.38 7.24 6.19
N ALA A 33 -6.14 6.96 5.12
CA ALA A 33 -7.56 6.63 5.18
C ALA A 33 -7.84 5.23 5.76
N GLY A 34 -6.83 4.36 5.83
CA GLY A 34 -6.98 2.96 6.22
C GLY A 34 -7.61 2.07 5.14
N ASP A 35 -7.64 2.53 3.89
CA ASP A 35 -8.08 1.76 2.73
C ASP A 35 -6.93 0.86 2.24
N TRP A 36 -6.76 -0.27 2.92
CA TRP A 36 -5.66 -1.21 2.68
C TRP A 36 -5.72 -1.86 1.30
N GLN A 37 -6.93 -2.07 0.77
CA GLN A 37 -7.10 -2.69 -0.55
C GLN A 37 -6.60 -1.75 -1.64
N ASN A 38 -7.04 -0.48 -1.60
CA ASN A 38 -6.59 0.51 -2.57
C ASN A 38 -5.10 0.81 -2.42
N ALA A 39 -4.59 0.89 -1.19
CA ALA A 39 -3.16 1.05 -0.93
C ALA A 39 -2.32 -0.07 -1.56
N ALA A 40 -2.79 -1.32 -1.48
CA ALA A 40 -2.09 -2.47 -2.06
C ALA A 40 -2.09 -2.43 -3.61
N VAL A 41 -3.20 -2.03 -4.21
CA VAL A 41 -3.32 -1.89 -5.68
C VAL A 41 -2.40 -0.78 -6.19
N ALA A 42 -2.47 0.41 -5.58
CA ALA A 42 -1.64 1.55 -5.96
C ALA A 42 -0.14 1.28 -5.74
N GLU A 43 0.23 0.56 -4.68
CA GLU A 43 1.62 0.18 -4.42
C GLU A 43 2.15 -0.84 -5.45
N ALA A 44 1.31 -1.77 -5.90
CA ALA A 44 1.69 -2.72 -6.95
C ALA A 44 1.95 -1.98 -8.29
N GLU A 45 1.08 -1.02 -8.63
CA GLU A 45 1.25 -0.17 -9.81
C GLU A 45 2.52 0.69 -9.71
N ARG A 46 2.74 1.33 -8.55
CA ARG A 46 3.94 2.13 -8.28
C ARG A 46 5.23 1.31 -8.45
N ARG A 47 5.25 0.06 -7.96
CA ARG A 47 6.41 -0.83 -8.10
C ARG A 47 6.68 -1.21 -9.54
N ALA A 48 5.64 -1.63 -10.27
CA ALA A 48 5.77 -1.99 -11.69
C ALA A 48 6.28 -0.79 -12.51
N MET A 49 5.80 0.41 -12.21
CA MET A 49 6.25 1.64 -12.88
C MET A 49 7.69 2.00 -12.52
N LEU A 50 8.12 1.77 -11.29
CA LEU A 50 9.49 2.06 -10.85
C LEU A 50 10.49 1.13 -11.55
N GLU A 51 10.15 -0.14 -11.64
CA GLU A 51 10.94 -1.14 -12.38
C GLU A 51 11.07 -0.75 -13.85
N ALA A 52 9.97 -0.37 -14.50
CA ALA A 52 9.98 0.09 -15.89
C ALA A 52 10.79 1.39 -16.08
N TYR A 53 10.71 2.33 -15.13
CA TYR A 53 11.47 3.58 -15.16
C TYR A 53 12.98 3.33 -15.04
N ILE A 54 13.40 2.49 -14.10
CA ILE A 54 14.82 2.14 -13.92
C ILE A 54 15.37 1.44 -15.16
N GLU A 55 14.62 0.52 -15.76
CA GLU A 55 15.06 -0.18 -16.97
C GLU A 55 15.19 0.78 -18.16
N GLN A 56 14.25 1.71 -18.30
CA GLN A 56 14.30 2.75 -19.33
C GLN A 56 15.53 3.67 -19.16
N GLU A 57 15.84 4.12 -17.94
CA GLU A 57 16.95 5.04 -17.69
C GLU A 57 18.32 4.36 -17.79
N ARG A 58 18.42 3.07 -17.43
CA ARG A 58 19.63 2.26 -17.67
C ARG A 58 20.01 2.19 -19.15
N GLY A 59 19.02 2.14 -20.05
CA GLY A 59 19.26 2.09 -21.49
C GLY A 59 19.78 3.40 -22.11
N LYS A 60 19.67 4.53 -21.40
CA LYS A 60 19.89 5.86 -22.00
C LYS A 60 21.31 6.43 -21.86
N ASN A 61 22.26 5.77 -21.18
CA ASN A 61 23.56 6.38 -20.83
C ASN A 61 23.39 7.82 -20.25
N GLY A 62 22.28 8.05 -19.56
CA GLY A 62 21.87 9.36 -19.06
C GLY A 62 22.66 9.77 -17.82
N ASP A 63 22.74 11.08 -17.59
CA ASP A 63 23.47 11.73 -16.50
C ASP A 63 23.05 11.18 -15.13
N LEU A 64 23.86 10.26 -14.60
CA LEU A 64 23.62 9.51 -13.36
C LEU A 64 23.41 10.42 -12.15
N ALA A 65 23.93 11.65 -12.18
CA ALA A 65 23.81 12.61 -11.09
C ALA A 65 22.36 13.09 -10.91
N GLN A 66 21.63 13.36 -12.00
CA GLN A 66 20.25 13.83 -11.93
C GLN A 66 19.30 12.71 -11.50
N LEU A 67 19.51 11.49 -12.00
CA LEU A 67 18.77 10.30 -11.57
C LEU A 67 18.97 9.99 -10.08
N SER A 68 20.18 10.24 -9.56
CA SER A 68 20.52 10.07 -8.14
C SER A 68 19.66 10.95 -7.23
N ASP A 69 19.55 12.24 -7.54
CA ASP A 69 18.79 13.20 -6.71
C ASP A 69 17.28 12.88 -6.73
N GLU A 70 16.77 12.47 -7.89
CA GLU A 70 15.38 12.07 -8.07
C GLU A 70 15.04 10.78 -7.30
N LEU A 71 15.94 9.78 -7.33
CA LEU A 71 15.80 8.55 -6.54
C LEU A 71 15.93 8.81 -5.04
N ALA A 72 16.76 9.76 -4.61
CA ALA A 72 16.87 10.16 -3.21
C ALA A 72 15.55 10.77 -2.70
N GLY A 73 14.86 11.55 -3.53
CA GLY A 73 13.51 12.06 -3.25
C GLY A 73 12.49 10.93 -3.04
N LEU A 74 12.48 9.95 -3.95
CA LEU A 74 11.61 8.77 -3.85
C LEU A 74 11.91 7.92 -2.61
N GLN A 75 13.20 7.73 -2.29
CA GLN A 75 13.63 7.00 -1.10
C GLN A 75 13.17 7.68 0.19
N SER A 76 13.32 9.00 0.28
CA SER A 76 12.89 9.78 1.44
C SER A 76 11.38 9.65 1.70
N ARG A 77 10.56 9.73 0.64
CA ARG A 77 9.11 9.52 0.73
C ARG A 77 8.76 8.08 1.15
N SER A 78 9.46 7.10 0.58
CA SER A 78 9.28 5.67 0.93
C SER A 78 9.58 5.41 2.41
N HIS A 79 10.60 6.03 2.98
CA HIS A 79 10.89 5.93 4.41
C HIS A 79 9.78 6.50 5.29
N ARG A 80 9.15 7.62 4.90
CA ARG A 80 8.01 8.17 5.65
C ARG A 80 6.82 7.21 5.63
N LEU A 81 6.50 6.66 4.46
CA LEU A 81 5.44 5.65 4.30
C LEU A 81 5.66 4.42 5.20
N ILE A 82 6.89 3.92 5.28
CA ILE A 82 7.23 2.80 6.19
C ILE A 82 6.95 3.17 7.65
N GLY A 83 7.27 4.42 8.05
CA GLY A 83 6.97 4.92 9.38
C GLY A 83 5.46 4.95 9.68
N GLU A 84 4.66 5.47 8.74
CA GLU A 84 3.20 5.52 8.86
C GLU A 84 2.58 4.12 8.93
N LEU A 85 3.01 3.20 8.05
CA LEU A 85 2.59 1.80 8.07
C LEU A 85 2.90 1.12 9.40
N SER A 86 4.10 1.35 9.94
CA SER A 86 4.52 0.79 11.22
C SER A 86 3.62 1.30 12.37
N HIS A 87 3.28 2.58 12.35
CA HIS A 87 2.36 3.17 13.32
C HIS A 87 0.94 2.58 13.21
N HIS A 88 0.42 2.47 11.99
CA HIS A 88 -0.89 1.85 11.76
C HIS A 88 -0.92 0.38 12.20
N ARG A 89 0.14 -0.40 11.92
CA ARG A 89 0.27 -1.79 12.36
C ARG A 89 0.17 -1.91 13.87
N ARG A 90 0.97 -1.12 14.61
CA ARG A 90 0.94 -1.10 16.08
C ARG A 90 -0.45 -0.74 16.61
N ARG A 91 -1.14 0.22 15.98
CA ARG A 91 -2.50 0.60 16.37
C ARG A 91 -3.50 -0.53 16.15
N LEU A 92 -3.40 -1.28 15.05
CA LEU A 92 -4.24 -2.44 14.77
C LEU A 92 -3.97 -3.59 15.76
N GLU A 93 -2.70 -3.86 16.06
CA GLU A 93 -2.30 -4.86 17.06
C GLU A 93 -2.91 -4.56 18.45
N HIS A 94 -2.90 -3.29 18.87
CA HIS A 94 -3.54 -2.87 20.11
C HIS A 94 -5.05 -3.11 20.10
N LYS A 95 -5.74 -2.70 19.03
CA LYS A 95 -7.19 -2.94 18.88
C LYS A 95 -7.54 -4.42 18.87
N ALA A 96 -6.74 -5.26 18.21
CA ALA A 96 -6.94 -6.70 18.21
C ALA A 96 -6.78 -7.31 19.61
N CYS A 97 -5.79 -6.85 20.38
CA CYS A 97 -5.63 -7.25 21.79
C CYS A 97 -6.81 -6.81 22.67
N GLU A 98 -7.35 -5.62 22.45
CA GLU A 98 -8.56 -5.15 23.16
C GLU A 98 -9.78 -6.00 22.83
N LEU A 99 -10.04 -6.28 21.55
CA LEU A 99 -11.12 -7.18 21.13
C LEU A 99 -10.95 -8.58 21.70
N GLY A 100 -9.73 -9.12 21.72
CA GLY A 100 -9.44 -10.42 22.32
C GLY A 100 -9.71 -10.44 23.84
N ARG A 101 -9.40 -9.36 24.55
CA ARG A 101 -9.75 -9.19 25.97
C ARG A 101 -11.26 -9.10 26.17
N GLY A 102 -11.95 -8.28 25.37
CA GLY A 102 -13.41 -8.14 25.41
C GLY A 102 -14.12 -9.46 25.16
N ARG A 103 -13.70 -10.22 24.13
CA ARG A 103 -14.26 -11.54 23.82
C ARG A 103 -14.09 -12.52 24.98
N ARG A 104 -12.92 -12.55 25.64
CA ARG A 104 -12.69 -13.39 26.83
C ARG A 104 -13.59 -12.98 28.00
N ALA A 105 -13.77 -11.68 28.22
CA ALA A 105 -14.64 -11.18 29.28
C ALA A 105 -16.12 -11.58 29.02
N VAL A 106 -16.61 -11.40 27.79
CA VAL A 106 -17.97 -11.83 27.41
C VAL A 106 -18.15 -13.33 27.58
N SER A 107 -17.18 -14.15 27.14
CA SER A 107 -17.23 -15.61 27.33
C SER A 107 -17.35 -15.97 28.81
N ALA A 108 -16.51 -15.36 29.66
CA ALA A 108 -16.54 -15.62 31.10
C ALA A 108 -17.88 -15.23 31.75
N TYR A 109 -18.54 -14.16 31.28
CA TYR A 109 -19.88 -13.81 31.74
C TYR A 109 -20.94 -14.85 31.35
N MET A 110 -20.90 -15.33 30.11
CA MET A 110 -21.83 -16.35 29.63
C MET A 110 -21.64 -17.68 30.38
N ASP A 111 -20.39 -18.06 30.65
CA ASP A 111 -20.06 -19.27 31.42
C ASP A 111 -20.51 -19.18 32.90
N LEU A 112 -20.54 -17.98 33.48
CA LEU A 112 -21.04 -17.74 34.85
C LEU A 112 -22.57 -17.79 34.94
N ASP A 113 -23.29 -17.28 33.93
CA ASP A 113 -24.75 -17.34 33.87
C ASP A 113 -25.26 -18.80 33.83
N GLU A 114 -24.60 -19.67 33.06
CA GLU A 114 -24.95 -21.11 32.98
C GLU A 114 -24.76 -21.84 34.32
N HIS A 115 -23.78 -21.44 35.14
CA HIS A 115 -23.55 -22.04 36.46
C HIS A 115 -24.50 -21.53 37.55
N THR A 116 -25.08 -20.33 37.40
CA THR A 116 -26.07 -19.80 38.35
C THR A 116 -27.51 -20.23 38.05
N ALA A 117 -27.83 -20.62 36.82
CA ALA A 117 -29.17 -21.07 36.44
C ALA A 117 -29.47 -22.55 36.78
N GLY A 118 -28.47 -23.32 37.22
CA GLY A 118 -28.56 -24.77 37.48
C GLY A 118 -28.40 -25.22 38.94
N SER A 119 -28.34 -24.30 39.90
CA SER A 119 -28.41 -24.59 41.36
C SER A 119 -29.74 -24.14 41.95
#